data_AF-A0A6J2U2F6-F1
#
_entry.id   AF-A0A6J2U2F6-F1
#
_cell.length_a   1.000
_cell.length_b   1.000
_cell.length_c   1.000
_cell.angle_alpha   90.00
_cell.angle_beta   90.00
_cell.angle_gamma   90.00
#
_symmetry.space_group_name_H-M   'P 1'
#
loop_
_entity.id
_entity.type
_entity.pdbx_description
1 polymer ?
#
loop_
_entity_poly.entity_id
_entity_poly.type
_entity_poly.pdbx_seq_one_letter_code
_entity_poly.pdbx_strand_id
1 'polypeptide(L)'
;MRVVGSRVLALQQRIGEKFTLPERFKGTFVEKWTTYWKGLVRDYSEVAVGVVKESYAKPKKALFYGTGIVALYQAAARNPGEEAFMTQLRHQSNRMITVAMKQQNPVSANYLLMLERAINQNKLRLLPLGIFTLVWVDLYDADDCTYPAICEYTSVSIWNFHERVIDVGFWNQFWRLKWKMRNYDVNYL
;
A
#
# COMPACT_ATOMS: atom_id res chain seq x y z
N MET A 1 0.85 37.30 -10.41
CA MET A 1 -0.18 36.39 -10.98
C MET A 1 -0.17 36.32 -12.52
N ARG A 2 -0.04 37.41 -13.28
CA ARG A 2 -0.08 37.39 -14.78
C ARG A 2 1.09 36.65 -15.47
N VAL A 3 2.27 36.57 -14.84
CA VAL A 3 3.52 36.14 -15.51
C VAL A 3 3.65 34.61 -15.68
N VAL A 4 3.12 33.81 -14.74
CA VAL A 4 3.22 32.34 -14.82
C VAL A 4 2.25 31.78 -15.86
N GLY A 5 1.01 32.29 -15.88
CA GLY A 5 0.02 31.89 -16.88
C GLY A 5 0.46 32.19 -18.32
N SER A 6 1.15 33.31 -18.55
CA SER A 6 1.66 33.70 -19.88
C SER A 6 2.85 32.84 -20.32
N ARG A 7 3.75 32.43 -19.41
CA ARG A 7 4.85 31.50 -19.73
C ARG A 7 4.36 30.10 -20.11
N VAL A 8 3.33 29.62 -19.44
CA VAL A 8 2.75 28.30 -19.72
C VAL A 8 1.99 28.29 -21.05
N LEU A 9 1.23 29.35 -21.34
CA LEU A 9 0.56 29.52 -22.64
C LEU A 9 1.57 29.66 -23.80
N ALA A 10 2.67 30.37 -23.60
CA ALA A 10 3.74 30.50 -24.60
C ALA A 10 4.45 29.17 -24.88
N LEU A 11 4.63 28.31 -23.86
CA LEU A 11 5.13 26.94 -24.02
C LEU A 11 4.15 26.08 -24.84
N GLN A 12 2.84 26.22 -24.58
CA GLN A 12 1.79 25.49 -25.28
C GLN A 12 1.75 25.85 -26.77
N GLN A 13 1.87 27.15 -27.11
CA GLN A 13 1.95 27.61 -28.51
C GLN A 13 3.20 27.07 -29.22
N ARG A 14 4.37 27.08 -28.57
CA ARG A 14 5.62 26.55 -29.14
C ARG A 14 5.60 25.05 -29.41
N ILE A 15 4.87 24.28 -28.62
CA ILE A 15 4.71 22.82 -28.84
C ILE A 15 3.73 22.55 -29.99
N GLY A 16 2.68 23.37 -30.13
CA GLY A 16 1.69 23.24 -31.21
C GLY A 16 2.23 23.59 -32.60
N GLU A 17 3.16 24.54 -32.71
CA GLU A 17 3.66 25.04 -33.99
C GLU A 17 4.76 24.17 -34.64
N LYS A 18 5.43 23.29 -33.89
CA LYS A 18 6.66 22.62 -34.37
C LYS A 18 6.48 21.30 -35.13
N PHE A 19 5.25 20.82 -35.36
CA PHE A 19 5.04 19.52 -36.00
C PHE A 19 3.95 19.58 -37.08
N THR A 20 4.39 19.88 -38.29
CA THR A 20 3.65 19.67 -39.54
C THR A 20 4.03 18.30 -40.11
N LEU A 21 3.02 17.46 -40.39
CA LEU A 21 3.23 16.16 -41.02
C LEU A 21 3.52 16.35 -42.52
N PRO A 22 4.51 15.64 -43.09
CA PRO A 22 4.79 15.69 -44.52
C PRO A 22 3.60 15.12 -45.31
N GLU A 23 3.27 15.74 -46.45
CA GLU A 23 2.05 15.48 -47.24
C GLU A 23 1.92 14.04 -47.77
N ARG A 24 3.01 13.28 -47.74
CA ARG A 24 3.12 11.91 -48.27
C ARG A 24 2.33 10.86 -47.47
N PHE A 25 1.89 11.17 -46.26
CA PHE A 25 1.14 10.23 -45.40
C PHE A 25 -0.35 10.54 -45.27
N LYS A 26 -0.85 11.58 -45.96
CA LYS A 26 -2.27 11.98 -45.96
C LYS A 26 -3.16 10.81 -46.45
N GLY A 27 -4.16 10.43 -45.66
CA GLY A 27 -5.14 9.37 -45.93
C GLY A 27 -4.84 7.99 -45.31
N THR A 28 -3.67 7.80 -44.68
CA THR A 28 -3.20 6.47 -44.24
C THR A 28 -3.52 6.18 -42.76
N PHE A 29 -3.52 4.91 -42.34
CA PHE A 29 -3.61 4.51 -40.92
C PHE A 29 -2.60 5.23 -40.02
N VAL A 30 -1.41 5.56 -40.54
CA VAL A 30 -0.36 6.31 -39.85
C VAL A 30 -0.78 7.76 -39.52
N GLU A 31 -1.53 8.41 -40.40
CA GLU A 31 -2.04 9.77 -40.15
C GLU A 31 -3.12 9.74 -39.06
N LYS A 32 -4.05 8.77 -39.11
CA LYS A 32 -5.06 8.59 -38.06
C LYS A 32 -4.42 8.33 -36.70
N TRP A 33 -3.41 7.46 -36.66
CA TRP A 33 -2.64 7.18 -35.45
C TRP A 33 -1.91 8.42 -34.92
N THR A 34 -1.22 9.15 -35.80
CA THR A 34 -0.51 10.37 -35.40
C THR A 34 -1.45 11.46 -34.92
N THR A 35 -2.60 11.62 -35.58
CA THR A 35 -3.63 12.59 -35.19
C THR A 35 -4.25 12.22 -33.84
N TYR A 36 -4.46 10.93 -33.59
CA TYR A 36 -4.91 10.42 -32.28
C TYR A 36 -3.90 10.73 -31.18
N TRP A 37 -2.62 10.40 -31.37
CA TRP A 37 -1.57 10.71 -30.39
C TRP A 37 -1.41 12.22 -30.19
N LYS A 38 -1.56 13.03 -31.24
CA LYS A 38 -1.54 14.48 -31.17
C LYS A 38 -2.71 15.02 -30.33
N GLY A 39 -3.92 14.50 -30.54
CA GLY A 39 -5.09 14.80 -29.71
C GLY A 39 -4.84 14.44 -28.26
N LEU A 40 -4.38 13.22 -28.01
CA LEU A 40 -4.10 12.70 -26.67
C LEU A 40 -3.07 13.55 -25.92
N VAL A 41 -1.93 13.86 -26.54
CA VAL A 41 -0.89 14.71 -25.94
C VAL A 41 -1.42 16.10 -25.64
N ARG A 42 -2.20 16.68 -26.57
CA ARG A 42 -2.79 18.01 -26.37
C ARG A 42 -3.74 18.00 -25.17
N ASP A 43 -4.62 17.00 -25.10
CA ASP A 43 -5.64 16.91 -24.04
C ASP A 43 -4.97 16.72 -22.66
N TYR A 44 -3.97 15.84 -22.53
CA TYR A 44 -3.19 15.71 -21.29
C TYR A 44 -2.37 16.96 -20.94
N SER A 45 -1.80 17.64 -21.94
CA SER A 45 -1.06 18.89 -21.72
C SER A 45 -1.98 20.00 -21.19
N GLU A 46 -3.20 20.09 -21.71
CA GLU A 46 -4.20 21.06 -21.26
C GLU A 46 -4.63 20.78 -19.82
N VAL A 47 -4.85 19.51 -19.47
CA VAL A 47 -5.10 19.09 -18.08
C VAL A 47 -3.93 19.48 -17.18
N ALA A 48 -2.68 19.21 -17.56
CA ALA A 48 -1.51 19.56 -16.76
C ALA A 48 -1.38 21.08 -16.53
N VAL A 49 -1.59 21.88 -17.59
CA VAL A 49 -1.63 23.34 -17.48
C VAL A 49 -2.77 23.82 -16.59
N GLY A 50 -3.94 23.19 -16.69
CA GLY A 50 -5.10 23.44 -15.84
C GLY A 50 -4.81 23.17 -14.37
N VAL A 51 -4.21 22.03 -14.05
CA VAL A 51 -3.79 21.66 -12.70
C VAL A 51 -2.83 22.71 -12.13
N VAL A 52 -1.82 23.13 -12.89
CA VAL A 52 -0.88 24.18 -12.43
C VAL A 52 -1.62 25.49 -12.14
N LYS A 53 -2.47 25.95 -13.06
CA LYS A 53 -3.24 27.19 -12.87
C LYS A 53 -4.15 27.10 -11.63
N GLU A 54 -4.85 25.97 -11.45
CA GLU A 54 -5.71 25.77 -10.29
C GLU A 54 -4.91 25.65 -8.98
N SER A 55 -3.71 25.07 -9.04
CA SER A 55 -2.80 24.98 -7.88
C SER A 55 -2.47 26.37 -7.32
N TYR A 56 -2.17 27.32 -8.21
CA TYR A 56 -1.91 28.70 -7.83
C TYR A 56 -3.18 29.46 -7.43
N ALA A 57 -4.33 29.14 -8.03
CA ALA A 57 -5.60 29.79 -7.69
C ALA A 57 -6.14 29.36 -6.32
N LYS A 58 -5.94 28.09 -5.93
CA LYS A 58 -6.45 27.51 -4.68
C LYS A 58 -5.35 26.71 -3.96
N PRO A 59 -4.33 27.38 -3.38
CA PRO A 59 -3.16 26.71 -2.80
C PRO A 59 -3.50 25.76 -1.65
N LYS A 60 -4.54 26.06 -0.85
CA LYS A 60 -4.98 25.18 0.25
C LYS A 60 -5.48 23.82 -0.26
N LYS A 61 -6.27 23.81 -1.34
CA LYS A 61 -6.77 22.56 -1.94
C LYS A 61 -5.63 21.79 -2.59
N ALA A 62 -4.76 22.48 -3.31
CA ALA A 62 -3.58 21.89 -3.94
C ALA A 62 -2.65 21.23 -2.92
N LEU A 63 -2.42 21.88 -1.78
CA LEU A 63 -1.63 21.32 -0.69
C LEU A 63 -2.28 20.06 -0.10
N PHE A 64 -3.60 20.09 0.17
CA PHE A 64 -4.31 18.94 0.69
C PHE A 64 -4.23 17.72 -0.24
N TYR A 65 -4.51 17.89 -1.54
CA TYR A 65 -4.41 16.78 -2.50
C TYR A 65 -2.96 16.35 -2.73
N GLY A 66 -2.02 17.29 -2.87
CA GLY A 66 -0.61 16.98 -3.09
C GLY A 66 0.01 16.21 -1.92
N THR A 67 -0.23 16.66 -0.68
CA THR A 67 0.22 15.95 0.52
C THR A 67 -0.45 14.59 0.65
N GLY A 68 -1.74 14.46 0.33
CA GLY A 68 -2.44 13.17 0.30
C GLY A 68 -1.81 12.18 -0.67
N ILE A 69 -1.54 12.59 -1.91
CA ILE A 69 -0.88 11.73 -2.93
C ILE A 69 0.52 11.32 -2.46
N VAL A 70 1.31 12.26 -1.96
CA VAL A 70 2.66 11.97 -1.46
C VAL A 70 2.59 11.02 -0.26
N ALA A 71 1.66 11.23 0.68
CA ALA A 71 1.49 10.37 1.84
C ALA A 71 1.07 8.96 1.44
N LEU A 72 0.12 8.81 0.51
CA LEU A 72 -0.31 7.51 -0.02
C LEU A 72 0.82 6.80 -0.75
N TYR A 73 1.58 7.52 -1.58
CA TYR A 73 2.75 6.96 -2.27
C TYR A 73 3.82 6.49 -1.27
N GLN A 74 4.14 7.31 -0.27
CA GLN A 74 5.12 6.96 0.76
C GLN A 74 4.65 5.79 1.62
N ALA A 75 3.35 5.73 1.93
CA ALA A 75 2.78 4.63 2.69
C ALA A 75 2.78 3.33 1.88
N ALA A 76 2.47 3.38 0.58
CA ALA A 76 2.56 2.23 -0.31
C ALA A 76 4.00 1.74 -0.49
N ALA A 77 4.96 2.66 -0.65
CA ALA A 77 6.38 2.34 -0.74
C ALA A 77 6.96 1.76 0.56
N ARG A 78 6.34 2.06 1.71
CA ARG A 78 6.73 1.56 3.05
C ARG A 78 5.76 0.51 3.58
N ASN A 79 5.01 -0.16 2.72
CA ASN A 79 4.11 -1.21 3.16
C ASN A 79 4.91 -2.50 3.43
N PRO A 80 4.93 -3.03 4.68
CA PRO A 80 5.69 -4.24 4.98
C PRO A 80 5.03 -5.48 4.38
N GLY A 81 5.83 -6.32 3.72
CA GLY A 81 5.42 -7.63 3.22
C GLY A 81 5.61 -8.77 4.25
N GLU A 82 5.44 -10.00 3.77
CA GLU A 82 5.59 -11.22 4.58
C GLU A 82 7.01 -11.43 5.11
N GLU A 83 8.02 -11.23 4.28
CA GLU A 83 9.41 -11.33 4.72
C GLU A 83 9.74 -10.33 5.85
N ALA A 84 9.19 -9.12 5.76
CA ALA A 84 9.33 -8.11 6.79
C ALA A 84 8.62 -8.52 8.10
N PHE A 85 7.46 -9.17 8.01
CA PHE A 85 6.77 -9.74 9.17
C PHE A 85 7.62 -10.79 9.86
N MET A 86 8.09 -11.78 9.10
CA MET A 86 8.88 -12.88 9.62
C MET A 86 10.20 -12.40 10.23
N THR A 87 10.83 -11.40 9.63
CA THR A 87 12.05 -10.77 10.17
C THR A 87 11.76 -10.07 11.50
N GLN A 88 10.67 -9.29 11.58
CA GLN A 88 10.29 -8.62 12.82
C GLN A 88 9.91 -9.61 13.92
N LEU A 89 9.15 -10.66 13.59
CA LEU A 89 8.78 -11.70 14.53
C LEU A 89 10.02 -12.38 15.12
N ARG A 90 10.94 -12.86 14.26
CA ARG A 90 12.21 -13.47 14.71
C ARG A 90 13.03 -12.52 15.57
N HIS A 91 13.09 -11.24 15.19
CA HIS A 91 13.80 -10.24 15.98
C HIS A 91 13.18 -10.07 17.38
N GLN A 92 11.85 -10.01 17.48
CA GLN A 92 11.18 -9.91 18.78
C GLN A 92 11.28 -11.21 19.59
N SER A 93 11.18 -12.39 18.97
CA SER A 93 11.41 -13.67 19.65
C SER A 93 12.85 -13.77 20.20
N ASN A 94 13.85 -13.32 19.43
CA ASN A 94 15.23 -13.27 19.90
C ASN A 94 15.39 -12.36 21.13
N ARG A 95 14.75 -11.19 21.13
CA ARG A 95 14.75 -10.29 22.30
C ARG A 95 14.06 -10.93 23.50
N MET A 96 12.97 -11.66 23.27
CA MET A 96 12.24 -12.37 24.33
C MET A 96 13.11 -13.42 25.01
N ILE A 97 13.89 -14.19 24.24
CA ILE A 97 14.75 -15.27 24.72
C ILE A 97 15.90 -14.76 25.60
N THR A 98 16.36 -13.50 25.42
CA THR A 98 17.42 -12.94 26.29
C THR A 98 16.95 -12.65 27.71
N VAL A 99 15.64 -12.64 27.96
CA VAL A 99 15.06 -12.41 29.30
C VAL A 99 14.74 -13.75 29.95
N ALA A 100 15.09 -13.91 31.23
CA ALA A 100 14.79 -15.12 31.98
C ALA A 100 13.28 -15.34 32.06
N MET A 101 12.82 -16.59 31.90
CA MET A 101 11.39 -16.95 31.82
C MET A 101 10.52 -16.37 32.96
N LYS A 102 11.06 -16.22 34.17
CA LYS A 102 10.34 -15.65 35.33
C LYS A 102 10.06 -14.15 35.23
N GLN A 103 10.85 -13.42 34.43
CA GLN A 103 10.74 -11.97 34.21
C GLN A 103 10.01 -11.64 32.90
N GLN A 104 9.66 -12.65 32.11
CA GLN A 104 8.95 -12.48 30.85
C GLN A 104 7.50 -12.08 31.11
N ASN A 105 7.01 -11.09 30.37
CA ASN A 105 5.60 -10.73 30.38
C ASN A 105 4.77 -11.87 29.77
N PRO A 106 3.81 -12.47 30.52
CA PRO A 106 3.02 -13.60 30.02
C PRO A 106 2.15 -13.22 28.82
N VAL A 107 1.72 -11.95 28.70
CA VAL A 107 0.92 -11.48 27.56
C VAL A 107 1.75 -11.48 26.27
N SER A 108 3.00 -11.02 26.36
CA SER A 108 3.93 -11.00 25.22
C SER A 108 4.34 -12.41 24.82
N ALA A 109 4.68 -13.26 25.80
CA ALA A 109 5.06 -14.65 25.57
C ALA A 109 3.91 -15.45 24.92
N ASN A 110 2.68 -15.34 25.44
CA ASN A 110 1.52 -16.02 24.86
C ASN A 110 1.21 -15.53 23.45
N TYR A 111 1.40 -14.24 23.17
CA TYR A 111 1.20 -13.68 21.83
C TYR A 111 2.21 -14.23 20.82
N LEU A 112 3.49 -14.27 21.17
CA LEU A 112 4.53 -14.87 20.32
C LEU A 112 4.27 -16.35 20.09
N LEU A 113 3.93 -17.09 21.15
CA LEU A 113 3.59 -18.52 21.06
C LEU A 113 2.38 -18.78 20.16
N MET A 114 1.35 -17.93 20.22
CA MET A 114 0.19 -18.00 19.34
C MET A 114 0.60 -17.78 17.87
N LEU A 115 1.45 -16.80 17.59
CA LEU A 115 1.95 -16.54 16.24
C LEU A 115 2.82 -17.70 15.72
N GLU A 116 3.73 -18.22 16.54
CA GLU A 116 4.57 -19.37 16.18
C GLU A 116 3.72 -20.61 15.88
N ARG A 117 2.69 -20.88 16.69
CA ARG A 117 1.74 -21.97 16.42
C ARG A 117 0.99 -21.77 15.11
N ALA A 118 0.52 -20.55 14.84
CA ALA A 118 -0.20 -20.26 13.60
C ALA A 118 0.69 -20.41 12.35
N ILE A 119 1.97 -20.04 12.45
CA ILE A 119 2.96 -20.23 11.39
C ILE A 119 3.26 -21.72 11.19
N ASN A 120 3.50 -22.45 12.27
CA ASN A 120 3.81 -23.89 12.20
C ASN A 120 2.64 -24.71 11.65
N GLN A 121 1.41 -24.25 11.84
CA GLN A 121 0.20 -24.85 11.27
C GLN A 121 -0.14 -24.31 9.88
N ASN A 122 0.67 -23.40 9.33
CA ASN A 122 0.47 -22.75 8.03
C ASN A 122 -0.95 -22.12 7.87
N LYS A 123 -1.47 -21.61 9.00
CA LYS A 123 -2.76 -20.90 9.09
C LYS A 123 -2.61 -19.38 9.05
N LEU A 124 -1.39 -18.86 9.24
CA LEU A 124 -1.17 -17.42 9.19
C LEU A 124 -1.24 -16.92 7.74
N ARG A 125 -2.05 -15.89 7.50
CA ARG A 125 -2.23 -15.28 6.19
C ARG A 125 -1.91 -13.79 6.23
N LEU A 126 -1.28 -13.32 5.17
CA LEU A 126 -0.92 -11.92 4.99
C LEU A 126 -1.47 -11.42 3.65
N LEU A 127 -2.18 -10.30 3.67
CA LEU A 127 -2.71 -9.65 2.48
C LEU A 127 -2.21 -8.21 2.39
N PRO A 128 -1.29 -7.91 1.46
CA PRO A 128 -0.88 -6.53 1.19
C PRO A 128 -1.98 -5.82 0.38
N LEU A 129 -2.59 -4.79 0.96
CA LEU A 129 -3.61 -3.94 0.33
C LEU A 129 -3.02 -2.64 -0.25
N GLY A 130 -1.76 -2.71 -0.69
CA GLY A 130 -1.01 -1.57 -1.22
C GLY A 130 -0.44 -0.65 -0.14
N ILE A 131 -1.29 -0.03 0.69
CA ILE A 131 -0.89 0.98 1.69
C ILE A 131 -0.61 0.37 3.07
N PHE A 132 -1.29 -0.73 3.37
CA PHE A 132 -1.15 -1.48 4.61
C PHE A 132 -1.26 -2.97 4.31
N THR A 133 -0.84 -3.81 5.25
CA THR A 133 -0.89 -5.27 5.16
C THR A 133 -1.73 -5.80 6.29
N LEU A 134 -2.73 -6.62 6.00
CA LEU A 134 -3.52 -7.30 7.02
C LEU A 134 -2.92 -8.67 7.33
N VAL A 135 -2.90 -9.02 8.60
CA VAL A 135 -2.47 -10.34 9.10
C VAL A 135 -3.61 -10.96 9.89
N TRP A 136 -4.03 -12.16 9.51
CA TRP A 136 -5.05 -12.92 10.21
C TRP A 136 -4.65 -14.39 10.30
N VAL A 137 -5.32 -15.12 11.20
CA VAL A 137 -5.14 -16.57 11.32
C VAL A 137 -6.37 -17.26 10.77
N ASP A 138 -6.14 -18.20 9.86
CA ASP A 138 -7.18 -18.98 9.23
C ASP A 138 -7.61 -20.22 10.06
N LEU A 139 -8.74 -20.84 9.71
CA LEU A 139 -9.29 -21.98 10.46
C LEU A 139 -8.54 -23.25 10.09
N TYR A 140 -8.27 -23.36 8.79
CA TYR A 140 -7.65 -24.49 8.13
C TYR A 140 -6.28 -24.09 7.56
N ASP A 141 -5.45 -25.09 7.27
CA ASP A 141 -4.19 -24.91 6.56
C ASP A 141 -4.48 -24.50 5.09
N ALA A 142 -3.50 -23.90 4.41
CA ALA A 142 -3.57 -23.49 3.00
C ALA A 142 -3.81 -24.70 2.09
N ASP A 143 -3.18 -25.80 2.47
CA ASP A 143 -3.15 -27.05 1.70
C ASP A 143 -4.13 -28.09 2.29
N ASP A 144 -5.05 -27.67 3.18
CA ASP A 144 -6.05 -28.55 3.77
C ASP A 144 -7.18 -28.84 2.78
N CYS A 145 -7.23 -30.08 2.28
CA CYS A 145 -8.27 -30.57 1.38
C CYS A 145 -9.37 -31.37 2.10
N THR A 146 -9.48 -31.25 3.43
CA THR A 146 -10.56 -31.91 4.16
C THR A 146 -11.92 -31.29 3.81
N TYR A 147 -12.98 -32.09 3.92
CA TYR A 147 -14.35 -31.64 3.62
C TYR A 147 -14.75 -30.34 4.36
N PRO A 148 -14.43 -30.14 5.66
CA PRO A 148 -14.72 -28.89 6.36
C PRO A 148 -13.96 -27.67 5.82
N ALA A 149 -12.77 -27.86 5.24
CA ALA A 149 -11.99 -26.78 4.64
C ALA A 149 -12.56 -26.34 3.27
N ILE A 150 -13.10 -27.29 2.50
CA ILE A 150 -13.67 -27.04 1.16
C ILE A 150 -15.10 -26.50 1.23
N CYS A 151 -15.86 -26.89 2.26
CA CYS A 151 -17.28 -26.53 2.36
C CYS A 151 -17.49 -25.02 2.62
N GLU A 152 -18.31 -24.38 1.77
CA GLU A 152 -18.62 -22.95 1.85
C GLU A 152 -19.33 -22.58 3.17
N TYR A 153 -20.17 -23.47 3.70
CA TYR A 153 -20.93 -23.24 4.94
C TYR A 153 -20.08 -23.30 6.21
N THR A 154 -18.91 -23.94 6.16
CA THR A 154 -17.93 -23.98 7.26
C THR A 154 -16.85 -22.91 7.11
N SER A 155 -16.80 -22.23 5.97
CA SER A 155 -15.93 -21.08 5.75
C SER A 155 -16.38 -19.87 6.56
N VAL A 156 -15.45 -18.95 6.82
CA VAL A 156 -15.74 -17.78 7.65
C VAL A 156 -16.58 -16.79 6.86
N SER A 157 -17.70 -16.37 7.46
CA SER A 157 -18.52 -15.29 6.92
C SER A 157 -17.72 -13.98 6.84
N ILE A 158 -17.87 -13.24 5.75
CA ILE A 158 -17.22 -11.94 5.50
C ILE A 158 -17.48 -10.96 6.66
N TRP A 159 -18.66 -11.04 7.28
CA TRP A 159 -19.05 -10.18 8.40
C TRP A 159 -18.21 -10.42 9.66
N ASN A 160 -17.82 -11.67 9.93
CA ASN A 160 -17.06 -12.05 11.13
C ASN A 160 -15.54 -12.05 10.89
N PHE A 161 -15.08 -11.74 9.68
CA PHE A 161 -13.66 -11.75 9.33
C PHE A 161 -12.84 -10.78 10.20
N HIS A 162 -13.42 -9.63 10.56
CA HIS A 162 -12.74 -8.59 11.33
C HIS A 162 -12.27 -9.05 12.72
N GLU A 163 -12.97 -10.01 13.34
CA GLU A 163 -12.62 -10.56 14.66
C GLU A 163 -11.32 -11.39 14.62
N ARG A 164 -10.94 -11.86 13.44
CA ARG A 164 -9.80 -12.75 13.22
C ARG A 164 -8.52 -12.00 12.83
N VAL A 165 -8.64 -10.70 12.56
CA VAL A 165 -7.50 -9.85 12.24
C VAL A 165 -6.62 -9.72 13.48
N ILE A 166 -5.42 -10.28 13.38
CA ILE A 166 -4.45 -10.27 14.48
C ILE A 166 -3.62 -9.00 14.41
N ASP A 167 -3.06 -8.68 13.25
CA ASP A 167 -2.13 -7.55 13.13
C ASP A 167 -2.34 -6.75 11.86
N VAL A 168 -1.89 -5.50 11.89
CA VAL A 168 -1.87 -4.58 10.76
C VAL A 168 -0.45 -4.08 10.57
N GLY A 169 0.11 -4.40 9.42
CA GLY A 169 1.36 -3.86 8.92
C GLY A 169 1.12 -2.47 8.33
N PHE A 170 1.80 -1.46 8.86
CA PHE A 170 1.78 -0.11 8.30
C PHE A 170 3.11 0.56 8.59
N TRP A 171 3.69 1.23 7.59
CA TRP A 171 4.93 1.99 7.72
C TRP A 171 6.14 1.17 8.21
N ASN A 172 6.46 0.10 7.48
CA ASN A 172 7.53 -0.86 7.77
C ASN A 172 7.44 -1.54 9.14
N GLN A 173 6.29 -1.52 9.83
CA GLN A 173 6.13 -2.07 11.17
C GLN A 173 4.79 -2.78 11.30
N PHE A 174 4.77 -3.85 12.10
CA PHE A 174 3.54 -4.51 12.54
C PHE A 174 3.14 -3.97 13.91
N TRP A 175 2.01 -3.26 13.95
CA TRP A 175 1.67 -2.40 15.08
C TRP A 175 1.28 -3.18 16.32
N ARG A 176 0.53 -4.28 16.19
CA ARG A 176 0.14 -5.10 17.34
C ARG A 176 1.35 -5.86 17.88
N LEU A 177 2.19 -6.44 17.03
CA LEU A 177 3.44 -7.07 17.44
C LEU A 177 4.33 -6.09 18.23
N LYS A 178 4.55 -4.89 17.69
CA LYS A 178 5.32 -3.84 18.36
C LYS A 178 4.71 -3.45 19.70
N TRP A 179 3.38 -3.28 19.77
CA TRP A 179 2.69 -2.90 21.00
C TRP A 179 2.78 -3.99 22.07
N LYS A 180 2.54 -5.25 21.71
CA LYS A 180 2.61 -6.39 22.62
C LYS A 180 4.02 -6.66 23.12
N MET A 181 5.04 -6.31 22.34
CA MET A 181 6.45 -6.46 22.71
C MET A 181 7.06 -5.23 23.40
N ARG A 182 6.28 -4.17 23.72
CA ARG A 182 6.84 -2.95 24.31
C ARG A 182 7.42 -3.17 25.72
N ASN A 183 6.71 -3.92 26.56
CA ASN A 183 7.07 -4.19 27.96
C ASN A 183 7.21 -5.71 28.17
N TYR A 184 7.99 -6.36 27.31
CA TYR A 184 8.15 -7.82 27.30
C TYR A 184 8.99 -8.34 28.47
N ASP A 185 9.80 -7.47 29.05
CA ASP A 185 10.75 -7.70 30.16
C ASP A 185 10.19 -7.31 31.54
N VAL A 186 8.95 -6.81 31.59
CA VAL A 186 8.27 -6.45 32.83
C VAL A 186 7.20 -7.48 33.15
N ASN A 187 7.43 -8.26 34.20
CA ASN A 187 6.41 -9.10 34.80
C ASN A 187 5.76 -8.34 35.97
N TYR A 188 4.44 -8.11 35.90
CA TYR A 188 3.67 -7.42 36.95
C TYR A 188 3.11 -8.39 38.01
N LEU A 189 3.44 -9.67 37.91
CA LEU A 189 3.03 -10.75 38.82
C LEU A 189 4.13 -11.06 39.86
#